data_AF-Q05ZV3-F1
#
_entry.id   AF-Q05ZV3-F1
#
_cell.length_a   1.000
_cell.length_b   1.000
_cell.length_c   1.000
_cell.angle_alpha   90.00
_cell.angle_beta   90.00
_cell.angle_gamma   90.00
#
_symmetry.space_group_name_H-M   'P 1'
#
loop_
_entity.id
_entity.type
_entity.pdbx_description
1 polymer ?
#
loop_
_entity_poly.entity_id
_entity_poly.type
_entity_poly.pdbx_seq_one_letter_code
_entity_poly.pdbx_strand_id
1 'polypeptide(L)' 'MDQTEINNWKTIAEKMAASGDTESWFYLRARAIADGKGDPMPNISQLMPESA' A
#
# COMPACT_ATOMS: atom_id res chain seq x y z
N MET A 1 4.43 -8.25 -9.32
CA MET A 1 3.05 -8.19 -8.82
C MET A 1 2.15 -8.68 -9.91
N ASP A 2 1.23 -9.59 -9.62
CA ASP A 2 0.29 -10.09 -10.63
C ASP A 2 -0.96 -9.20 -10.75
N GLN A 3 -1.72 -9.37 -11.83
CA GLN A 3 -2.90 -8.54 -12.11
C GLN A 3 -4.01 -8.73 -11.06
N THR A 4 -4.10 -9.92 -10.47
CA THR A 4 -5.09 -10.22 -9.42
C THR A 4 -4.77 -9.45 -8.15
N GLU A 5 -3.50 -9.40 -7.77
CA GLU A 5 -2.99 -8.66 -6.62
C GLU A 5 -3.25 -7.16 -6.79
N ILE A 6 -2.96 -6.59 -7.95
CA ILE A 6 -3.27 -5.19 -8.28
C ILE A 6 -4.79 -4.91 -8.15
N ASN A 7 -5.63 -5.80 -8.66
CA ASN A 7 -7.08 -5.64 -8.57
C ASN A 7 -7.58 -5.70 -7.11
N ASN A 8 -7.02 -6.58 -6.29
CA ASN A 8 -7.34 -6.66 -4.87
C ASN A 8 -6.98 -5.36 -4.14
N TRP A 9 -5.78 -4.83 -4.38
CA TRP A 9 -5.35 -3.55 -3.81
C TRP A 9 -6.22 -2.38 -4.26
N LYS A 10 -6.65 -2.37 -5.52
CA LYS A 10 -7.62 -1.40 -6.03
C LYS A 10 -8.94 -1.46 -5.27
N THR A 11 -9.50 -2.66 -5.07
CA THR A 11 -10.75 -2.84 -4.30
C THR A 11 -10.59 -2.36 -2.84
N ILE A 12 -9.44 -2.61 -2.21
CA ILE A 12 -9.17 -2.13 -0.84
C ILE A 12 -9.12 -0.59 -0.83
N ALA A 13 -8.37 0.03 -1.74
CA ALA A 13 -8.27 1.48 -1.83
C ALA A 13 -9.64 2.14 -2.08
N GLU A 14 -10.47 1.56 -2.95
CA GLU A 14 -11.83 2.05 -3.22
C GLU A 14 -12.74 1.97 -1.99
N LYS A 15 -12.68 0.86 -1.24
CA LYS A 15 -13.45 0.70 0.01
C LYS A 15 -13.02 1.71 1.07
N MET A 16 -11.72 1.94 1.22
CA MET A 16 -11.18 2.93 2.15
C MET A 16 -11.51 4.37 1.73
N ALA A 17 -11.49 4.66 0.42
CA ALA A 17 -11.95 5.95 -0.08
C ALA A 17 -13.44 6.18 0.22
N ALA A 18 -14.27 5.13 0.09
CA ALA A 18 -15.69 5.19 0.42
C ALA A 18 -15.96 5.35 1.92
N SER A 19 -15.09 4.84 2.80
CA SER A 19 -15.19 5.06 4.26
C SER A 19 -14.66 6.43 4.70
N GLY A 20 -13.94 7.14 3.82
CA GLY A 20 -13.28 8.41 4.15
C GLY A 20 -11.88 8.26 4.73
N ASP A 21 -11.33 7.04 4.79
CA ASP A 21 -9.99 6.75 5.32
C ASP A 21 -8.88 7.02 4.29
N THR A 22 -8.96 8.15 3.59
CA THR A 22 -8.04 8.50 2.48
C THR A 22 -6.69 9.07 2.95
N GLU A 23 -6.56 9.35 4.25
CA GLU A 23 -5.31 9.84 4.84
C GLU A 23 -4.56 8.74 5.58
N SER A 24 -5.16 7.55 5.72
CA SER A 24 -4.50 6.40 6.31
C SER A 24 -3.33 5.97 5.44
N TRP A 25 -2.19 5.71 6.07
CA TRP A 25 -1.01 5.13 5.40
C TRP A 25 -1.34 3.84 4.65
N PHE A 26 -2.31 3.06 5.13
CA PHE A 26 -2.79 1.86 4.45
C PHE A 26 -3.50 2.18 3.13
N TYR A 27 -4.27 3.26 3.09
CA TYR A 27 -4.90 3.72 1.85
C TYR A 27 -3.86 4.23 0.86
N LEU A 28 -2.89 5.02 1.32
CA LEU A 28 -1.82 5.53 0.46
C LEU A 28 -1.00 4.39 -0.14
N ARG A 29 -0.71 3.35 0.65
CA ARG A 29 -0.09 2.10 0.19
C ARG A 29 -0.95 1.37 -0.84
N ALA A 30 -2.21 1.09 -0.50
CA ALA A 30 -3.14 0.40 -1.38
C ALA A 30 -3.32 1.14 -2.72
N ARG A 31 -3.39 2.47 -2.68
CA ARG A 31 -3.51 3.31 -3.85
C ARG A 31 -2.25 3.29 -4.71
N ALA A 32 -1.08 3.39 -4.10
CA ALA A 32 0.19 3.33 -4.83
C ALA A 32 0.34 1.99 -5.57
N ILE A 33 0.04 0.89 -4.89
CA ILE A 33 0.08 -0.45 -5.47
C ILE A 33 -0.96 -0.61 -6.59
N ALA A 34 -2.19 -0.13 -6.39
CA ALA A 34 -3.24 -0.15 -7.39
C ALA A 34 -2.89 0.65 -8.65
N ASP A 35 -2.12 1.73 -8.50
CA ASP A 35 -1.58 2.54 -9.60
C ASP A 35 -0.37 1.87 -10.30
N GLY A 36 0.00 0.65 -9.90
CA GLY A 36 1.16 -0.09 -10.43
C GLY A 36 2.51 0.44 -9.94
N LYS A 37 2.51 1.31 -8.91
CA LYS A 37 3.74 1.80 -8.28
C LYS A 37 4.22 0.77 -7.26
N GLY A 38 5.51 0.83 -6.96
CA GLY A 38 6.08 0.05 -5.88
C GLY A 38 5.41 0.37 -4.54
N ASP A 39 5.45 -0.59 -3.63
CA ASP A 39 4.99 -0.39 -2.26
C ASP A 39 5.78 0.78 -1.63
N PRO A 40 5.12 1.86 -1.20
CA PRO A 40 5.80 3.00 -0.57
C PRO A 40 6.32 2.65 0.82
N MET A 41 5.97 1.48 1.37
CA MET A 41 6.44 1.05 2.66
C MET A 41 7.89 0.53 2.56
N PRO A 42 8.84 1.12 3.30
CA PRO A 42 10.15 0.52 3.43
C PRO A 42 10.00 -0.88 4.03
N ASN A 43 10.84 -1.81 3.58
CA ASN A 43 10.90 -3.12 4.21
C ASN A 43 11.24 -2.94 5.69
N ILE A 44 10.69 -3.79 6.56
CA ILE A 44 10.97 -3.73 8.02
C ILE A 44 12.47 -3.76 8.28
N SER A 45 13.24 -4.49 7.46
CA SER A 45 14.70 -4.55 7.48
C SER A 45 15.40 -3.21 7.17
N GLN A 46 14.71 -2.27 6.53
CA GLN A 46 15.20 -0.90 6.27
C GLN A 46 14.80 0.09 7.38
N LEU A 47 13.82 -0.28 8.22
CA LEU A 47 13.37 0.50 9.37
C LEU A 47 14.14 0.17 10.64
N MET A 48 14.73 -1.03 10.72
CA MET A 48 15.64 -1.41 11.79
C MET A 48 17.08 -1.18 11.31
N PRO A 49 17.86 -0.27 11.93
CA PRO A 49 19.29 -0.24 11.68
C PRO A 49 19.86 -1.61 12.10
N GLU A 50 20.74 -2.20 11.29
CA GLU A 50 21.50 -3.37 11.72
C GLU A 50 22.18 -3.01 13.05
N SER A 51 21.80 -3.71 14.12
CA SER A 51 22.51 -3.61 15.39
C SER A 51 23.97 -3.95 15.11
N ALA A 52 24.84 -2.96 15.30
CA ALA A 52 26.28 -2.99 15.06
C ALA A 52 27.00 -4.12 15.82
#